data_AF-A0A023UFN0-F1
#
_entry.id   AF-A0A023UFN0-F1
#
_cell.length_a   1.000
_cell.length_b   1.000
_cell.length_c   1.000
_cell.angle_alpha   90.00
_cell.angle_beta   90.00
_cell.angle_gamma   90.00
#
_symmetry.space_group_name_H-M   'P 1'
#
loop_
_entity.id
_entity.type
_entity.pdbx_description
1 polymer ?
#
loop_
_entity_poly.entity_id
_entity_poly.type
_entity_poly.pdbx_seq_one_letter_code
_entity_poly.pdbx_strand_id
1 'polypeptide(L)'
;MLERSEGNIVIYHSSGLNEVVTDIQLLGGASCVLMNHEHESVGGTPSIDIPFWIHRDDVAAINRTVPIDGQFEQRETIADDLEVIPTPGHTSGTTMFLWDNDEHRFLFTEAFLCVDDGE
;
A
#
# COMPACT_ATOMS: atom_id res chain seq x y z
N MET A 1 -2.68 -1.70 -9.19
CA MET A 1 -3.03 -3.04 -8.70
C MET A 1 -1.94 -4.00 -9.14
N LEU A 2 -1.58 -4.94 -8.29
CA LEU A 2 -0.57 -5.97 -8.52
C LEU A 2 -1.28 -7.31 -8.59
N GLU A 3 -1.26 -7.95 -9.77
CA GLU A 3 -1.88 -9.26 -10.01
C GLU A 3 -0.91 -10.38 -9.66
N ARG A 4 -1.33 -11.31 -8.79
CA ARG A 4 -0.48 -12.36 -8.21
C ARG A 4 -1.23 -13.68 -8.09
N SER A 5 -0.51 -14.80 -8.12
CA SER A 5 -1.08 -16.13 -7.87
C SER A 5 -1.71 -16.24 -6.48
N GLU A 6 -1.11 -15.57 -5.50
CA GLU A 6 -1.57 -15.55 -4.10
C GLU A 6 -2.74 -14.61 -3.85
N GLY A 7 -3.19 -13.91 -4.90
CA GLY A 7 -4.28 -12.94 -4.85
C GLY A 7 -3.81 -11.51 -5.12
N ASN A 8 -4.65 -10.79 -5.86
CA ASN A 8 -4.37 -9.40 -6.23
C ASN A 8 -4.26 -8.51 -5.00
N ILE A 9 -3.41 -7.49 -5.09
CA ILE A 9 -3.22 -6.46 -4.07
C ILE A 9 -3.31 -5.08 -4.71
N VAL A 10 -3.95 -4.13 -4.03
CA VAL A 10 -3.81 -2.71 -4.37
C VAL A 10 -2.61 -2.14 -3.63
N ILE A 11 -1.61 -1.66 -4.36
CA ILE A 11 -0.48 -0.92 -3.81
C ILE A 11 -0.86 0.57 -3.84
N TYR A 12 -0.89 1.17 -2.65
CA TYR A 12 -1.25 2.55 -2.33
C TYR A 12 -2.74 2.88 -2.46
N HIS A 13 -3.22 3.63 -1.47
CA HIS A 13 -4.50 4.29 -1.47
C HIS A 13 -4.36 5.70 -2.07
N SER A 14 -5.28 6.03 -2.97
CA SER A 14 -5.36 7.35 -3.60
C SER A 14 -6.82 7.75 -3.80
N SER A 15 -7.08 9.01 -4.13
CA SER A 15 -8.43 9.50 -4.41
C SER A 15 -9.11 8.77 -5.57
N GLY A 16 -8.32 8.19 -6.49
CA GLY A 16 -8.84 7.41 -7.61
C GLY A 16 -9.35 6.02 -7.23
N LEU A 17 -9.07 5.51 -6.02
CA LEU A 17 -9.47 4.14 -5.63
C LEU A 17 -11.00 3.95 -5.74
N ASN A 18 -11.76 4.96 -5.32
CA ASN A 18 -13.21 4.93 -5.36
C ASN A 18 -13.78 4.94 -6.79
N GLU A 19 -13.02 5.44 -7.76
CA GLU A 19 -13.43 5.50 -9.17
C GLU A 19 -13.21 4.17 -9.91
N VAL A 20 -12.26 3.36 -9.43
CA VAL A 20 -11.84 2.11 -10.09
C VAL A 20 -12.35 0.85 -9.39
N VAL A 21 -13.27 0.97 -8.43
CA VAL A 21 -13.82 -0.20 -7.70
C VAL A 21 -14.41 -1.24 -8.64
N THR A 22 -15.14 -0.82 -9.68
CA THR A 22 -15.69 -1.73 -10.69
C THR A 22 -14.60 -2.46 -11.47
N ASP A 23 -13.53 -1.76 -11.84
CA ASP A 23 -12.41 -2.35 -12.59
C ASP A 23 -11.66 -3.38 -11.74
N ILE A 24 -11.44 -3.09 -10.45
CA ILE A 24 -10.85 -4.05 -9.50
C ILE A 24 -11.69 -5.33 -9.44
N GLN A 25 -13.02 -5.22 -9.35
CA GLN A 25 -13.89 -6.40 -9.33
C GLN A 25 -13.85 -7.19 -10.65
N LEU A 26 -13.81 -6.50 -11.79
CA LEU A 26 -13.70 -7.15 -13.12
C LEU A 26 -12.38 -7.92 -13.31
N LEU A 27 -11.32 -7.49 -12.62
CA LEU A 27 -10.01 -8.14 -12.63
C LEU A 27 -9.87 -9.24 -11.56
N GLY A 28 -10.96 -9.66 -10.92
CA GLY A 28 -10.97 -10.74 -9.93
C GLY A 28 -10.91 -10.28 -8.46
N GLY A 29 -11.06 -8.98 -8.21
CA GLY A 29 -11.02 -8.40 -6.87
C GLY A 29 -9.60 -8.15 -6.38
N ALA A 30 -9.47 -7.73 -5.12
CA ALA A 30 -8.21 -7.60 -4.40
C ALA A 30 -8.38 -8.10 -2.96
N SER A 31 -7.32 -8.67 -2.40
CA SER A 31 -7.29 -9.21 -1.04
C SER A 31 -7.09 -8.15 0.03
N CYS A 32 -6.38 -7.07 -0.30
CA CYS A 32 -6.16 -5.92 0.57
C CYS A 32 -5.64 -4.70 -0.22
N VAL A 33 -5.60 -3.56 0.47
CA VAL A 33 -4.84 -2.37 0.10
C VAL A 33 -3.63 -2.24 1.03
N LEU A 34 -2.44 -2.10 0.46
CA LEU A 34 -1.21 -1.83 1.20
C LEU A 34 -0.83 -0.36 1.06
N MET A 35 -0.69 0.33 2.19
CA MET A 35 -0.44 1.76 2.25
C MET A 35 1.02 2.03 2.60
N ASN A 36 1.63 3.02 1.96
CA ASN A 36 2.99 3.48 2.19
C ASN A 36 3.12 4.24 3.51
N HIS A 37 2.25 5.24 3.72
CA HIS A 37 2.32 6.17 4.85
C HIS A 37 1.00 6.96 5.10
N GLU A 38 0.92 7.69 6.22
CA GLU A 38 -0.30 8.38 6.67
C GLU A 38 -0.85 9.48 5.73
N HIS A 39 -0.05 10.08 4.85
CA HIS A 39 -0.58 11.12 3.94
C HIS A 39 -1.47 10.54 2.85
N GLU A 40 -1.48 9.22 2.63
CA GLU A 40 -2.48 8.59 1.75
C GLU A 40 -3.92 8.80 2.26
N SER A 41 -4.11 9.31 3.48
CA SER A 41 -5.39 9.87 3.96
C SER A 41 -5.99 10.92 3.03
N VAL A 42 -5.19 11.62 2.21
CA VAL A 42 -5.69 12.56 1.20
C VAL A 42 -6.58 11.91 0.13
N GLY A 43 -6.50 10.58 -0.03
CA GLY A 43 -7.42 9.82 -0.88
C GLY A 43 -8.86 9.79 -0.39
N GLY A 44 -9.11 10.18 0.87
CA GLY A 44 -10.43 10.22 1.47
C GLY A 44 -10.90 8.86 2.01
N THR A 45 -12.20 8.76 2.31
CA THR A 45 -12.77 7.52 2.81
C THR A 45 -12.99 6.53 1.67
N PRO A 46 -12.46 5.31 1.74
CA PRO A 46 -12.66 4.30 0.70
C PRO A 46 -14.11 3.81 0.67
N SER A 47 -14.62 3.51 -0.53
CA SER A 47 -15.94 2.92 -0.76
C SER A 47 -15.90 1.41 -0.97
N ILE A 48 -14.70 0.84 -1.15
CA ILE A 48 -14.47 -0.59 -1.32
C ILE A 48 -14.32 -1.28 0.04
N ASP A 49 -15.02 -2.41 0.21
CA ASP A 49 -15.00 -3.23 1.42
C ASP A 49 -13.92 -4.31 1.31
N ILE A 50 -12.65 -3.91 1.45
CA ILE A 50 -11.49 -4.80 1.55
C ILE A 50 -10.53 -4.30 2.63
N PRO A 51 -9.71 -5.17 3.25
CA PRO A 51 -8.80 -4.78 4.30
C PRO A 51 -7.75 -3.73 3.89
N PHE A 52 -7.54 -2.71 4.72
CA PHE A 52 -6.44 -1.75 4.57
C PHE A 52 -5.35 -2.01 5.60
N TRP A 53 -4.10 -2.01 5.14
CA TRP A 53 -2.91 -2.28 5.93
C TRP A 53 -1.90 -1.15 5.82
N ILE A 54 -1.36 -0.72 6.96
CA ILE A 54 -0.34 0.34 7.04
C ILE A 54 0.65 0.02 8.17
N HIS A 55 1.82 0.62 8.18
CA HIS A 55 2.70 0.50 9.35
C HIS A 55 2.05 1.07 10.61
N ARG A 56 2.24 0.36 11.73
CA ARG A 56 1.79 0.69 13.08
C ARG A 56 1.93 2.17 13.45
N ASP A 57 3.09 2.73 13.15
CA ASP A 57 3.46 4.07 13.60
C ASP A 57 2.64 5.18 12.92
N ASP A 58 1.97 4.87 11.81
CA ASP A 58 1.13 5.81 11.05
C ASP A 58 -0.39 5.57 11.28
N VAL A 59 -0.77 4.47 11.96
CA VAL A 59 -2.19 4.09 12.19
C VAL A 59 -2.96 5.22 12.88
N ALA A 60 -2.39 5.82 13.92
CA ALA A 60 -3.09 6.83 14.73
C ALA A 60 -3.46 8.08 13.93
N ALA A 61 -2.68 8.45 12.93
CA ALA A 61 -2.93 9.61 12.08
C ALA A 61 -3.99 9.32 11.01
N ILE A 62 -3.95 8.14 10.40
CA ILE A 62 -4.80 7.82 9.26
C ILE A 62 -6.18 7.24 9.61
N ASN A 63 -6.31 6.58 10.77
CA ASN A 63 -7.51 5.79 11.12
C ASN A 63 -8.79 6.63 11.33
N ARG A 64 -8.68 7.97 11.24
CA ARG A 64 -9.84 8.88 11.20
C ARG A 64 -10.49 8.96 9.82
N THR A 65 -9.77 8.60 8.77
CA THR A 65 -10.18 8.76 7.37
C THR A 65 -10.33 7.42 6.67
N VAL A 66 -9.38 6.51 6.89
CA VAL A 66 -9.36 5.17 6.29
C VAL A 66 -9.49 4.15 7.42
N PRO A 67 -10.42 3.18 7.35
CA PRO A 67 -10.51 2.12 8.35
C PRO A 67 -9.31 1.20 8.19
N ILE A 68 -8.46 1.08 9.23
CA ILE A 68 -7.29 0.20 9.20
C ILE A 68 -7.62 -1.15 9.83
N ASP A 69 -7.43 -2.22 9.07
CA ASP A 69 -7.77 -3.59 9.45
C ASP A 69 -6.56 -4.38 9.96
N GLY A 70 -5.36 -4.00 9.50
CA GLY A 70 -4.11 -4.65 9.89
C GLY A 70 -2.94 -3.68 9.87
N GLN A 71 -1.85 -4.10 10.51
CA GLN A 71 -0.66 -3.27 10.60
C GLN A 71 0.64 -4.05 10.45
N PHE A 72 1.63 -3.39 9.89
CA PHE A 72 3.02 -3.86 9.82
C PHE A 72 3.83 -3.25 10.96
N GLU A 73 4.85 -3.96 11.44
CA GLU A 73 5.77 -3.44 12.47
C GLU A 73 7.24 -3.63 12.13
N GLN A 74 7.56 -4.69 11.39
CA GLN A 74 8.92 -5.06 11.04
C GLN A 74 8.95 -5.48 9.57
N ARG A 75 10.16 -5.67 9.06
CA ARG A 75 10.34 -6.25 7.73
C ARG A 75 9.77 -7.67 7.72
N GLU A 76 8.86 -7.94 6.79
CA GLU A 76 8.20 -9.23 6.66
C GLU A 76 7.85 -9.54 5.21
N THR A 77 7.55 -10.80 4.92
CA THR A 77 7.13 -11.24 3.59
C THR A 77 5.68 -11.69 3.64
N ILE A 78 4.85 -11.14 2.76
CA ILE A 78 3.47 -11.55 2.52
C ILE A 78 3.52 -12.65 1.45
N ALA A 79 3.19 -13.87 1.85
CA ALA A 79 3.46 -15.08 1.06
C ALA A 79 4.97 -15.20 0.74
N ASP A 80 5.34 -15.54 -0.49
CA ASP A 80 6.74 -15.82 -0.87
C ASP A 80 7.34 -14.76 -1.83
N ASP A 81 6.55 -13.80 -2.31
CA ASP A 81 6.91 -12.90 -3.42
C ASP A 81 6.77 -11.40 -3.11
N LEU A 82 6.22 -11.01 -1.95
CA LEU A 82 6.03 -9.60 -1.61
C LEU A 82 6.61 -9.25 -0.24
N GLU A 83 7.66 -8.45 -0.23
CA GLU A 83 8.32 -8.02 0.98
C GLU A 83 7.90 -6.61 1.39
N VAL A 84 7.53 -6.48 2.66
CA VAL A 84 7.20 -5.22 3.34
C VAL A 84 8.47 -4.73 4.03
N ILE A 85 8.90 -3.50 3.71
CA ILE A 85 10.18 -2.96 4.18
C ILE A 85 9.90 -1.61 4.88
N PRO A 86 9.88 -1.56 6.21
CA PRO A 86 9.82 -0.29 6.94
C PRO A 86 11.04 0.58 6.58
N THR A 87 10.78 1.80 6.13
CA THR A 87 11.77 2.79 5.74
C THR A 87 11.41 4.15 6.34
N PRO A 88 11.47 4.29 7.68
CA PRO A 88 11.07 5.52 8.36
C PRO A 88 11.86 6.72 7.83
N GLY A 89 11.18 7.84 7.63
CA GLY A 89 11.76 9.04 7.03
C GLY A 89 10.71 10.10 6.76
N HIS A 90 9.98 9.95 5.65
CA HIS A 90 8.90 10.87 5.28
C HIS A 90 7.81 10.96 6.36
N THR A 91 7.46 9.81 6.92
CA THR A 91 6.70 9.62 8.16
C THR A 91 7.41 8.56 9.02
N SER A 92 6.95 8.35 10.25
CA SER A 92 7.53 7.31 11.12
C SER A 92 7.20 5.90 10.61
N GLY A 93 6.06 5.71 9.94
CA GLY A 93 5.60 4.45 9.38
C GLY A 93 5.81 4.27 7.88
N THR A 94 6.59 5.13 7.21
CA THR A 94 6.85 5.00 5.76
C THR A 94 7.36 3.60 5.43
N THR A 95 6.72 2.94 4.47
CA THR A 95 6.96 1.52 4.14
C THR A 95 7.03 1.30 2.63
N MET A 96 8.11 0.67 2.16
CA MET A 96 8.23 0.22 0.78
C MET A 96 7.73 -1.21 0.61
N PHE A 97 7.39 -1.54 -0.63
CA PHE A 97 7.04 -2.91 -1.03
C PHE A 97 7.97 -3.38 -2.13
N LEU A 98 8.63 -4.52 -1.94
CA LEU A 98 9.43 -5.18 -2.96
C LEU A 98 8.70 -6.44 -3.42
N TRP A 99 8.21 -6.43 -4.65
CA TRP A 99 7.65 -7.60 -5.29
C TRP A 99 8.71 -8.29 -6.15
N ASP A 100 8.81 -9.61 -6.03
CA ASP A 100 9.72 -10.46 -6.80
C ASP A 100 9.07 -11.82 -7.06
N ASN A 101 8.79 -12.14 -8.33
CA ASN A 101 8.17 -13.42 -8.72
C ASN A 101 9.14 -14.31 -9.54
N ASP A 102 10.45 -14.16 -9.31
CA ASP A 102 11.56 -14.79 -10.06
C ASP A 102 11.73 -14.29 -11.51
N GLU A 103 10.66 -13.82 -12.17
CA GLU A 103 10.71 -13.26 -13.54
C GLU A 103 10.81 -11.73 -13.55
N HIS A 104 10.17 -11.10 -12.57
CA HIS A 104 10.03 -9.66 -12.44
C HIS A 104 10.32 -9.24 -11.01
N ARG A 105 11.01 -8.10 -10.88
CA ARG A 105 11.34 -7.50 -9.60
C ARG A 105 11.08 -6.01 -9.61
N PHE A 106 10.19 -5.54 -8.72
CA PHE A 106 9.76 -4.15 -8.65
C PHE A 106 9.77 -3.65 -7.20
N LEU A 107 10.46 -2.53 -6.96
CA LEU A 107 10.42 -1.82 -5.69
C LEU A 107 9.47 -0.62 -5.80
N PHE A 108 8.41 -0.66 -5.02
CA PHE A 108 7.47 0.44 -4.86
C PHE A 108 7.96 1.35 -3.72
N THR A 109 8.47 2.52 -4.08
CA THR A 109 9.13 3.46 -3.14
C THR A 109 8.27 4.64 -2.72
N GLU A 110 7.33 5.04 -3.58
CA GLU A 110 6.50 6.26 -3.47
C GLU A 110 7.31 7.47 -2.97
N ALA A 111 7.07 7.98 -1.77
CA ALA A 111 7.66 9.23 -1.26
C ALA A 111 9.10 9.13 -0.71
N PHE A 112 9.78 7.99 -0.83
CA PHE A 112 11.17 7.87 -0.32
C PHE A 112 12.19 8.69 -1.13
N LEU A 113 11.95 8.87 -2.42
CA LEU A 113 12.79 9.70 -3.28
C LEU A 113 12.04 11.00 -3.58
N CYS A 114 12.49 12.09 -2.98
CA CYS A 114 12.13 13.43 -3.41
C CYS A 114 13.30 14.01 -4.19
N VAL A 115 13.09 14.37 -5.45
CA VAL A 115 14.08 15.10 -6.24
C VAL A 115 13.74 16.58 -6.12
N ASP A 116 14.58 17.34 -5.41
CA ASP A 116 14.51 18.80 -5.42
C ASP A 116 15.11 19.31 -6.73
N ASP A 117 14.39 20.19 -7.44
CA ASP A 117 14.80 20.81 -8.70
C ASP A 117 15.12 19.88 -9.90
N GLY A 118 14.85 18.57 -9.80
CA GLY A 118 14.95 17.64 -10.93
C GLY A 118 16.37 17.17 -11.28
N GLU A 119 17.34 17.31 -10.36
CA GLU A 119 18.71 16.77 -10.51
C GLU A 119 19.07 15.69 -9.48
#